data_AF-A0A3D0NWH0-F1
#
_entry.id   AF-A0A3D0NWH0-F1
#
_cell.length_a   1.000
_cell.length_b   1.000
_cell.length_c   1.000
_cell.angle_alpha   90.00
_cell.angle_beta   90.00
_cell.angle_gamma   90.00
#
_symmetry.space_group_name_H-M   'P 1'
#
loop_
_entity.id
_entity.type
_entity.pdbx_description
1 polymer ?
#
loop_
_entity_poly.entity_id
_entity_poly.type
_entity_poly.pdbx_seq_one_letter_code
_entity_poly.pdbx_strand_id
1 'polypeptide(L)'
;MNNTVTPPDSELGKVERNAAMFMRKAARNDPRAFITSEHAGRVQAKIREIAGSPAVAANLESARKNSSSLSSLANANGLKPQFLVAAALGKLGTSRGDVLQTAQGMVEVLAKLNAQVGAERGDDAAVLIAAYQQGVAGDFLKMRNMLQKLATDFPESSREIRSIWFLEQKQKITKAEFENALRFLAFGTLMQNPKDFGVNSEPLGD
;
A
#
# COMPACT_ATOMS: atom_id res chain seq x y z
N MET A 1 22.40 16.32 9.80
CA MET A 1 21.14 16.26 9.04
C MET A 1 20.15 17.17 9.76
N ASN A 2 19.73 18.27 9.13
CA ASN A 2 18.72 19.17 9.70
C ASN A 2 17.37 18.44 9.69
N ASN A 3 16.93 17.96 10.85
CA ASN A 3 15.54 17.53 11.06
C ASN A 3 14.66 18.78 11.14
N THR A 4 14.32 19.35 9.99
CA THR A 4 13.15 20.24 9.92
C THR A 4 11.92 19.37 10.17
N VAL A 5 11.29 19.53 11.34
CA VAL A 5 10.02 18.89 11.65
C VAL A 5 8.99 19.40 10.64
N THR A 6 8.48 18.51 9.77
CA THR A 6 7.40 18.85 8.84
C THR A 6 6.19 19.35 9.64
N PRO A 7 5.68 20.56 9.38
CA PRO A 7 4.50 21.05 10.09
C PRO A 7 3.32 20.09 9.88
N PRO A 8 2.60 19.66 10.94
CA PRO A 8 1.55 18.65 10.84
C PRO A 8 0.43 18.97 9.84
N ASP A 9 0.11 20.25 9.68
CA ASP A 9 -0.96 20.72 8.79
C ASP A 9 -0.48 21.10 7.39
N SER A 10 0.84 21.04 7.14
CA SER A 10 1.37 21.15 5.78
C SER A 10 0.86 20.00 4.91
N GLU A 11 0.82 20.19 3.60
CA GLU A 11 0.39 19.13 2.70
C GLU A 11 1.21 17.84 2.87
N LEU A 12 2.52 17.98 3.13
CA LEU A 12 3.41 16.84 3.38
C LEU A 12 3.14 16.20 4.75
N GLY A 13 2.89 17.00 5.79
CA GLY A 13 2.54 16.50 7.13
C GLY A 13 1.23 15.71 7.14
N LYS A 14 0.24 16.12 6.33
CA LYS A 14 -0.99 15.35 6.11
C LYS A 14 -0.70 14.00 5.47
N VAL A 15 0.22 13.94 4.49
CA VAL A 15 0.64 12.67 3.87
C VAL A 15 1.34 11.78 4.88
N GLU A 16 2.31 12.30 5.63
CA GLU A 16 3.05 11.54 6.66
C GLU A 16 2.09 10.90 7.67
N ARG A 17 1.16 11.70 8.21
CA ARG A 17 0.16 11.25 9.19
C ARG A 17 -0.76 10.17 8.63
N ASN A 18 -1.37 10.42 7.47
CA ASN A 18 -2.34 9.51 6.88
C ASN A 18 -1.67 8.23 6.35
N ALA A 19 -0.46 8.31 5.79
CA ALA A 19 0.31 7.16 5.35
C ALA A 19 0.71 6.27 6.53
N ALA A 20 1.22 6.86 7.62
CA ALA A 20 1.53 6.12 8.85
C ALA A 20 0.29 5.44 9.46
N MET A 21 -0.87 6.11 9.40
CA MET A 21 -2.13 5.52 9.87
C MET A 21 -2.59 4.36 8.98
N PHE A 22 -2.48 4.51 7.65
CA PHE A 22 -2.77 3.42 6.72
C PHE A 22 -1.83 2.22 6.91
N MET A 23 -0.52 2.47 6.99
CA MET A 23 0.49 1.42 7.20
C MET A 23 0.19 0.58 8.45
N ARG A 24 -0.27 1.22 9.54
CA ARG A 24 -0.75 0.52 10.74
C ARG A 24 -1.94 -0.40 10.48
N LYS A 25 -2.94 0.08 9.73
CA LYS A 25 -4.17 -0.68 9.45
C LYS A 25 -3.97 -1.80 8.43
N ALA A 26 -3.07 -1.61 7.46
CA ALA A 26 -2.75 -2.60 6.44
C ALA A 26 -1.86 -3.74 6.96
N ALA A 27 -1.08 -3.49 8.01
CA ALA A 27 -0.17 -4.44 8.62
C ALA A 27 -0.84 -5.29 9.70
N ARG A 28 -0.23 -6.43 10.05
CA ARG A 28 -0.66 -7.23 11.20
C ARG A 28 -0.27 -6.58 12.54
N ASN A 29 0.96 -6.07 12.66
CA ASN A 29 1.50 -5.52 13.89
C ASN A 29 2.60 -4.48 13.64
N ASP A 30 2.21 -3.21 13.47
CA ASP A 30 3.15 -2.09 13.30
C ASP A 30 2.75 -0.84 14.10
N PRO A 31 2.69 -0.90 15.44
CA PRO A 31 2.20 0.22 16.26
C PRO A 31 3.01 1.52 16.09
N ARG A 32 4.22 1.43 15.52
CA ARG A 32 5.13 2.55 15.27
C ARG A 32 5.43 2.72 13.77
N ALA A 33 4.45 2.47 12.91
CA ALA A 33 4.60 2.76 11.50
C ALA A 33 4.88 4.25 11.30
N PHE A 34 5.85 4.56 10.45
CA PHE A 34 6.20 5.91 10.08
C PHE A 34 6.66 5.91 8.62
N ILE A 35 6.63 7.09 8.00
CA ILE A 35 7.18 7.32 6.68
C ILE A 35 8.10 8.55 6.78
N THR A 36 9.24 8.53 6.11
CA THR A 36 10.15 9.68 6.06
C THR A 36 9.55 10.77 5.16
N SER A 37 9.97 12.02 5.34
CA SER A 37 9.51 13.13 4.49
C SER A 37 9.87 12.93 3.02
N GLU A 38 11.00 12.29 2.73
CA GLU A 38 11.38 11.90 1.37
C GLU A 38 10.35 10.94 0.74
N HIS A 39 10.05 9.84 1.44
CA HIS A 39 9.09 8.85 0.96
C HIS A 39 7.67 9.43 0.90
N ALA A 40 7.29 10.27 1.86
CA ALA A 40 6.03 11.00 1.86
C ALA A 40 5.92 11.93 0.64
N GLY A 41 7.00 12.59 0.22
CA GLY A 41 7.00 13.41 -1.00
C GLY A 41 6.67 12.60 -2.26
N ARG A 42 7.15 11.35 -2.33
CA ARG A 42 6.86 10.43 -3.44
C ARG A 42 5.40 9.93 -3.41
N VAL A 43 4.89 9.62 -2.21
CA VAL A 43 3.47 9.29 -2.02
C VAL A 43 2.58 10.48 -2.38
N GLN A 44 2.96 11.69 -1.98
CA GLN A 44 2.25 12.93 -2.30
C GLN A 44 2.17 13.17 -3.81
N ALA A 45 3.29 13.02 -4.52
CA ALA A 45 3.32 13.14 -5.98
C ALA A 45 2.33 12.16 -6.62
N LYS A 46 2.32 10.90 -6.16
CA LYS A 46 1.36 9.90 -6.64
C LYS A 46 -0.09 10.24 -6.32
N ILE A 47 -0.37 10.76 -5.13
CA ILE A 47 -1.71 11.24 -4.75
C ILE A 47 -2.18 12.35 -5.68
N ARG A 48 -1.33 13.34 -5.98
CA ARG A 48 -1.66 14.45 -6.89
C ARG A 48 -1.97 13.96 -8.31
N GLU A 49 -1.26 12.93 -8.79
CA GLU A 49 -1.54 12.31 -10.09
C GLU A 49 -2.93 11.67 -10.17
N ILE A 50 -3.41 11.06 -9.07
CA ILE A 50 -4.67 10.29 -9.07
C ILE A 50 -5.88 11.11 -8.61
N ALA A 51 -5.70 12.07 -7.68
CA ALA A 51 -6.79 12.75 -6.99
C ALA A 51 -7.70 13.58 -7.90
N GLY A 52 -7.17 14.07 -9.03
CA GLY A 52 -7.95 14.82 -10.03
C GLY A 52 -8.94 13.97 -10.82
N SER A 53 -8.89 12.63 -10.74
CA SER A 53 -9.81 11.77 -11.48
C SER A 53 -11.14 11.59 -10.75
N PRO A 54 -12.29 11.85 -11.39
CA PRO A 54 -13.61 11.57 -10.80
C PRO A 54 -13.85 10.08 -10.56
N ALA A 55 -13.07 9.20 -11.19
CA ALA A 55 -13.12 7.77 -10.91
C ALA A 55 -12.68 7.43 -9.49
N VAL A 56 -11.73 8.19 -8.91
CA VAL A 56 -11.23 7.93 -7.55
C VAL A 56 -12.35 8.08 -6.53
N ALA A 57 -13.08 9.20 -6.56
CA ALA A 57 -14.22 9.42 -5.66
C ALA A 57 -15.31 8.33 -5.83
N ALA A 58 -15.60 7.94 -7.06
CA ALA A 58 -16.57 6.89 -7.36
C ALA A 58 -16.13 5.52 -6.82
N ASN A 59 -14.85 5.18 -6.98
CA ASN A 59 -14.29 3.92 -6.51
C ASN A 59 -14.23 3.87 -4.97
N LEU A 60 -13.88 4.97 -4.29
CA LEU A 60 -13.94 5.07 -2.82
C LEU A 60 -15.37 4.86 -2.31
N GLU A 61 -16.35 5.51 -2.94
CA GLU A 61 -17.76 5.32 -2.58
C GLU A 61 -18.23 3.88 -2.83
N SER A 62 -17.77 3.25 -3.92
CA SER A 62 -18.01 1.82 -4.18
C SER A 62 -17.39 0.93 -3.09
N ALA A 63 -16.16 1.22 -2.66
CA ALA A 63 -15.50 0.50 -1.58
C ALA A 63 -16.28 0.66 -0.26
N ARG A 64 -16.78 1.86 0.03
CA ARG A 64 -17.58 2.15 1.23
C ARG A 64 -18.89 1.37 1.24
N LYS A 65 -19.62 1.34 0.13
CA LYS A 65 -20.87 0.58 -0.03
C LYS A 65 -20.67 -0.93 0.15
N ASN A 66 -19.49 -1.44 -0.23
CA ASN A 66 -19.15 -2.86 -0.17
C ASN A 66 -18.24 -3.21 1.02
N SER A 67 -18.12 -2.34 2.01
CA SER A 67 -17.12 -2.48 3.10
C SER A 67 -17.27 -3.79 3.88
N SER A 68 -18.50 -4.22 4.16
CA SER A 68 -18.78 -5.49 4.84
C SER A 68 -18.30 -6.69 4.02
N SER A 69 -18.62 -6.73 2.73
CA SER A 69 -18.22 -7.82 1.83
C SER A 69 -16.70 -7.85 1.62
N LEU A 70 -16.07 -6.67 1.48
CA LEU A 70 -14.62 -6.54 1.37
C LEU A 70 -13.91 -7.01 2.65
N SER A 71 -14.46 -6.67 3.82
CA SER A 71 -13.94 -7.12 5.11
C SER A 71 -14.05 -8.63 5.27
N SER A 72 -15.23 -9.21 5.01
CA SER A 72 -15.43 -10.67 5.04
C SER A 72 -14.48 -11.38 4.08
N LEU A 73 -14.31 -10.87 2.85
CA LEU A 73 -13.42 -11.44 1.85
C LEU A 73 -11.95 -11.41 2.31
N ALA A 74 -11.48 -10.29 2.85
CA ALA A 74 -10.12 -10.16 3.35
C ALA A 74 -9.85 -11.11 4.53
N ASN A 75 -10.75 -11.13 5.52
CA ASN A 75 -10.62 -11.95 6.72
C ASN A 75 -10.62 -13.44 6.40
N ALA A 76 -11.52 -13.89 5.50
CA ALA A 76 -11.57 -15.28 5.04
C ALA A 76 -10.27 -15.76 4.38
N ASN A 77 -9.43 -14.82 3.90
CA ASN A 77 -8.17 -15.09 3.23
C ASN A 77 -6.94 -14.68 4.06
N GLY A 78 -7.11 -14.40 5.36
CA GLY A 78 -6.01 -14.06 6.27
C GLY A 78 -5.32 -12.73 5.96
N LEU A 79 -6.03 -11.81 5.28
CA LEU A 79 -5.57 -10.46 4.94
C LEU A 79 -6.30 -9.42 5.81
N LYS A 80 -5.68 -8.24 5.96
CA LYS A 80 -6.36 -7.09 6.56
C LYS A 80 -7.36 -6.48 5.55
N PRO A 81 -8.57 -6.06 5.98
CA PRO A 81 -9.52 -5.37 5.09
C PRO A 81 -8.92 -4.16 4.38
N GLN A 82 -8.24 -3.28 5.11
CA GLN A 82 -7.64 -2.05 4.56
C GLN A 82 -6.55 -2.35 3.55
N PHE A 83 -5.80 -3.43 3.74
CA PHE A 83 -4.83 -3.92 2.77
C PHE A 83 -5.51 -4.30 1.46
N LEU A 84 -6.52 -5.17 1.51
CA LEU A 84 -7.20 -5.65 0.30
C LEU A 84 -7.90 -4.52 -0.45
N VAL A 85 -8.54 -3.59 0.27
CA VAL A 85 -9.23 -2.44 -0.32
C VAL A 85 -8.23 -1.51 -1.02
N ALA A 86 -7.13 -1.13 -0.37
CA ALA A 86 -6.11 -0.29 -1.00
C ALA A 86 -5.45 -0.99 -2.20
N ALA A 87 -5.28 -2.31 -2.15
CA ALA A 87 -4.76 -3.09 -3.28
C ALA A 87 -5.72 -3.05 -4.49
N ALA A 88 -7.02 -3.25 -4.25
CA ALA A 88 -8.04 -3.19 -5.30
C ALA A 88 -8.18 -1.79 -5.90
N LEU A 89 -8.19 -0.75 -5.07
CA LEU A 89 -8.19 0.65 -5.53
C LEU A 89 -6.92 0.97 -6.33
N GLY A 90 -5.75 0.54 -5.86
CA GLY A 90 -4.48 0.67 -6.56
C GLY A 90 -4.45 -0.01 -7.92
N LYS A 91 -5.10 -1.18 -8.05
CA LYS A 91 -5.24 -1.90 -9.32
C LYS A 91 -6.17 -1.19 -10.30
N LEU A 92 -7.28 -0.63 -9.83
CA LEU A 92 -8.18 0.19 -10.65
C LEU A 92 -7.54 1.50 -11.08
N GLY A 93 -6.71 2.09 -10.21
CA GLY A 93 -6.07 3.38 -10.47
C GLY A 93 -7.10 4.47 -10.72
N THR A 94 -6.94 5.20 -11.82
CA THR A 94 -7.84 6.29 -12.24
C THR A 94 -8.98 5.82 -13.14
N SER A 95 -9.17 4.50 -13.31
CA SER A 95 -10.30 3.92 -14.05
C SER A 95 -11.46 3.63 -13.11
N ARG A 96 -12.69 3.93 -13.55
CA ARG A 96 -13.90 3.54 -12.80
C ARG A 96 -14.08 2.03 -12.89
N GLY A 97 -14.42 1.38 -11.79
CA GLY A 97 -14.72 -0.05 -11.78
C GLY A 97 -15.34 -0.53 -10.47
N ASP A 98 -15.61 -1.84 -10.43
CA ASP A 98 -16.11 -2.50 -9.22
C ASP A 98 -14.94 -2.92 -8.32
N VAL A 99 -14.84 -2.27 -7.16
CA VAL A 99 -13.78 -2.53 -6.17
C VAL A 99 -13.89 -3.93 -5.57
N LEU A 100 -15.11 -4.43 -5.33
CA LEU A 100 -15.32 -5.77 -4.77
C LEU A 100 -14.93 -6.83 -5.79
N GLN A 101 -15.37 -6.69 -7.04
CA GLN A 101 -14.98 -7.60 -8.12
C GLN A 101 -13.45 -7.58 -8.32
N THR A 102 -12.83 -6.41 -8.28
CA THR A 102 -11.38 -6.27 -8.39
C THR A 102 -10.68 -6.99 -7.23
N ALA A 103 -11.15 -6.81 -5.99
CA ALA A 103 -10.62 -7.49 -4.81
C ALA A 103 -10.75 -9.02 -4.92
N GLN A 104 -11.91 -9.53 -5.37
CA GLN A 104 -12.14 -10.95 -5.62
C GLN A 104 -11.12 -11.52 -6.62
N GLY A 105 -10.81 -10.78 -7.69
CA GLY A 105 -9.80 -11.19 -8.68
C GLY A 105 -8.35 -11.09 -8.20
N MET A 106 -8.08 -10.51 -7.02
CA MET A 106 -6.74 -10.39 -6.45
C MET A 106 -6.50 -11.31 -5.25
N VAL A 107 -7.56 -11.62 -4.50
CA VAL A 107 -7.46 -12.12 -3.13
C VAL A 107 -6.67 -13.43 -3.01
N GLU A 108 -6.86 -14.38 -3.93
CA GLU A 108 -6.18 -15.68 -3.87
C GLU A 108 -4.66 -15.54 -4.05
N VAL A 109 -4.25 -14.73 -5.02
CA VAL A 109 -2.82 -14.44 -5.27
C VAL A 109 -2.21 -13.71 -4.09
N LEU A 110 -2.90 -12.70 -3.55
CA LEU A 110 -2.43 -11.94 -2.40
C LEU A 110 -2.33 -12.82 -1.14
N ALA A 111 -3.28 -13.72 -0.91
CA ALA A 111 -3.26 -14.65 0.23
C ALA A 111 -2.07 -15.62 0.14
N LYS A 112 -1.81 -16.19 -1.04
CA LYS A 112 -0.66 -17.06 -1.29
C LYS A 112 0.67 -16.32 -1.11
N LEU A 113 0.77 -15.09 -1.63
CA LEU A 113 1.95 -14.24 -1.40
C LEU A 113 2.12 -13.87 0.08
N ASN A 114 1.03 -13.57 0.79
CA ASN A 114 1.07 -13.24 2.22
C ASN A 114 1.64 -14.40 3.05
N ALA A 115 1.35 -15.65 2.70
CA ALA A 115 1.90 -16.82 3.38
C ALA A 115 3.42 -16.95 3.20
N GLN A 116 4.00 -16.39 2.14
CA GLN A 116 5.43 -16.52 1.82
C GLN A 116 6.25 -15.28 2.19
N VAL A 117 5.71 -14.09 1.90
CA VAL A 117 6.36 -12.81 2.14
C VAL A 117 6.03 -12.30 3.53
N GLY A 118 4.78 -12.42 3.97
CA GLY A 118 4.25 -11.81 5.18
C GLY A 118 3.93 -10.32 5.01
N ALA A 119 2.99 -9.83 5.81
CA ALA A 119 2.59 -8.42 5.90
C ALA A 119 2.56 -7.97 7.38
N GLU A 120 3.64 -8.28 8.12
CA GLU A 120 3.72 -8.00 9.54
C GLU A 120 3.80 -6.50 9.83
N ARG A 121 4.51 -5.74 8.98
CA ARG A 121 4.64 -4.28 9.05
C ARG A 121 4.06 -3.56 7.84
N GLY A 122 3.93 -2.23 7.93
CA GLY A 122 3.39 -1.41 6.83
C GLY A 122 4.23 -1.51 5.55
N ASP A 123 5.55 -1.53 5.69
CA ASP A 123 6.46 -1.72 4.56
C ASP A 123 6.35 -3.13 3.96
N ASP A 124 6.15 -4.17 4.79
CA ASP A 124 5.94 -5.53 4.31
C ASP A 124 4.67 -5.63 3.43
N ALA A 125 3.60 -4.94 3.81
CA ALA A 125 2.39 -4.85 3.00
C ALA A 125 2.68 -4.23 1.62
N ALA A 126 3.46 -3.15 1.55
CA ALA A 126 3.86 -2.56 0.27
C ALA A 126 4.75 -3.52 -0.56
N VAL A 127 5.66 -4.25 0.08
CA VAL A 127 6.51 -5.27 -0.59
C VAL A 127 5.67 -6.43 -1.14
N LEU A 128 4.64 -6.86 -0.42
CA LEU A 128 3.69 -7.88 -0.90
C LEU A 128 3.01 -7.43 -2.19
N ILE A 129 2.60 -6.17 -2.27
CA ILE A 129 2.00 -5.60 -3.50
C ILE A 129 3.03 -5.49 -4.63
N ALA A 130 4.27 -5.11 -4.33
CA ALA A 130 5.34 -5.14 -5.32
C ALA A 130 5.52 -6.56 -5.93
N ALA A 131 5.33 -7.61 -5.14
CA ALA A 131 5.40 -8.99 -5.58
C ALA A 131 4.14 -9.51 -6.31
N TYR A 132 3.04 -8.74 -6.39
CA TYR A 132 1.76 -9.23 -6.90
C TYR A 132 1.86 -9.86 -8.30
N GLN A 133 2.57 -9.21 -9.23
CA GLN A 133 2.74 -9.73 -10.60
C GLN A 133 3.59 -11.00 -10.65
N GLN A 134 4.51 -11.19 -9.72
CA GLN A 134 5.25 -12.45 -9.57
C GLN A 134 4.28 -13.58 -9.20
N GLY A 135 3.39 -13.33 -8.24
CA GLY A 135 2.34 -14.28 -7.86
C GLY A 135 1.33 -14.57 -8.98
N VAL A 136 0.95 -13.56 -9.78
CA VAL A 136 0.12 -13.77 -10.98
C VAL A 136 0.82 -14.69 -11.98
N ALA A 137 2.14 -14.57 -12.13
CA ALA A 137 2.96 -15.46 -12.96
C ALA A 137 3.24 -16.84 -12.31
N GLY A 138 2.69 -17.12 -11.13
CA GLY A 138 2.89 -18.38 -10.40
C GLY A 138 4.15 -18.44 -9.54
N ASP A 139 4.95 -17.37 -9.49
CA ASP A 139 6.20 -17.31 -8.72
C ASP A 139 5.98 -16.69 -7.34
N PHE A 140 5.44 -17.50 -6.42
CA PHE A 140 5.13 -17.07 -5.06
C PHE A 140 6.36 -17.01 -4.13
N LEU A 141 7.52 -17.54 -4.56
CA LEU A 141 8.71 -17.65 -3.71
C LEU A 141 9.81 -16.64 -4.06
N LYS A 142 9.80 -16.05 -5.25
CA LYS A 142 10.83 -15.12 -5.71
C LYS A 142 11.09 -13.96 -4.76
N MET A 143 10.05 -13.21 -4.37
CA MET A 143 10.21 -12.11 -3.41
C MET A 143 10.77 -12.60 -2.07
N ARG A 144 10.26 -13.70 -1.52
CA ARG A 144 10.75 -14.28 -0.26
C ARG A 144 12.23 -14.64 -0.34
N ASN A 145 12.62 -15.38 -1.37
CA ASN A 145 14.00 -15.83 -1.56
C ASN A 145 14.95 -14.65 -1.78
N MET A 146 14.51 -13.63 -2.52
CA MET A 146 15.25 -12.39 -2.70
C MET A 146 15.47 -11.67 -1.36
N LEU A 147 14.43 -11.49 -0.54
CA LEU A 147 14.55 -10.84 0.77
C LEU A 147 15.50 -11.61 1.71
N GLN A 148 15.43 -12.95 1.71
CA GLN A 148 16.33 -13.79 2.49
C GLN A 148 17.79 -13.63 2.06
N LYS A 149 18.04 -13.61 0.75
CA LYS A 149 19.38 -13.37 0.20
C LYS A 149 19.90 -11.98 0.59
N LEU A 150 19.07 -10.94 0.42
CA LEU A 150 19.46 -9.57 0.77
C LEU A 150 19.80 -9.42 2.25
N ALA A 151 19.08 -10.10 3.15
CA ALA A 151 19.38 -10.10 4.58
C ALA A 151 20.74 -10.73 4.93
N THR A 152 21.34 -11.48 4.00
CA THR A 152 22.71 -12.03 4.14
C THR A 152 23.74 -11.14 3.45
N ASP A 153 23.37 -10.58 2.29
CA ASP A 153 24.29 -9.80 1.44
C ASP A 153 24.53 -8.36 1.96
N PHE A 154 23.64 -7.84 2.81
CA PHE A 154 23.63 -6.44 3.24
C PHE A 154 23.69 -6.30 4.77
N PRO A 155 24.49 -5.36 5.32
CA PRO A 155 24.55 -5.09 6.76
C PRO A 155 23.32 -4.34 7.30
N GLU A 156 22.50 -3.74 6.42
CA GLU A 156 21.26 -3.05 6.78
C GLU A 156 20.30 -3.97 7.56
N SER A 157 19.49 -3.39 8.43
CA SER A 157 18.58 -4.19 9.26
C SER A 157 17.53 -4.92 8.40
N SER A 158 17.03 -6.07 8.86
CA SER A 158 15.93 -6.78 8.18
C SER A 158 14.70 -5.88 7.94
N ARG A 159 14.43 -4.91 8.83
CA ARG A 159 13.36 -3.92 8.64
C ARG A 159 13.60 -3.03 7.42
N GLU A 160 14.82 -2.53 7.29
CA GLU A 160 15.20 -1.63 6.22
C GLU A 160 15.20 -2.33 4.87
N ILE A 161 15.76 -3.55 4.83
CA ILE A 161 15.78 -4.41 3.64
C ILE A 161 14.36 -4.73 3.15
N ARG A 162 13.43 -4.98 4.07
CA ARG A 162 12.04 -5.31 3.78
C ARG A 162 11.18 -4.06 3.55
N SER A 163 11.65 -3.19 2.66
CA SER A 163 10.92 -2.00 2.23
C SER A 163 11.04 -1.80 0.72
N ILE A 164 9.99 -1.26 0.10
CA ILE A 164 10.02 -0.98 -1.34
C ILE A 164 11.09 0.07 -1.70
N TRP A 165 11.43 0.92 -0.74
CA TRP A 165 12.42 1.99 -0.88
C TRP A 165 13.83 1.41 -1.02
N PHE A 166 14.21 0.52 -0.10
CA PHE A 166 15.49 -0.18 -0.18
C PHE A 166 15.58 -1.04 -1.45
N LEU A 167 14.51 -1.79 -1.75
CA LEU A 167 14.48 -2.65 -2.92
C LEU A 167 14.61 -1.88 -4.22
N GLU A 168 13.99 -0.71 -4.35
CA GLU A 168 14.17 0.16 -5.51
C GLU A 168 15.58 0.75 -5.55
N GLN A 169 16.10 1.28 -4.44
CA GLN A 169 17.43 1.88 -4.35
C GLN A 169 18.52 0.88 -4.77
N LYS A 170 18.39 -0.39 -4.39
CA LYS A 170 19.32 -1.47 -4.77
C LYS A 170 18.94 -2.17 -6.07
N GLN A 171 17.96 -1.66 -6.81
CA GLN A 171 17.48 -2.18 -8.10
C GLN A 171 17.07 -3.67 -8.06
N LYS A 172 16.44 -4.09 -6.96
CA LYS A 172 15.98 -5.46 -6.71
C LYS A 172 14.53 -5.69 -7.12
N ILE A 173 13.76 -4.63 -7.26
CA ILE A 173 12.45 -4.64 -7.90
C ILE A 173 12.47 -3.77 -9.15
N THR A 174 11.64 -4.12 -10.11
CA THR A 174 11.44 -3.33 -11.32
C THR A 174 10.68 -2.04 -11.01
N LYS A 175 10.79 -1.06 -11.92
CA LYS A 175 10.00 0.17 -11.83
C LYS A 175 8.49 -0.10 -11.74
N ALA A 176 7.99 -1.09 -12.47
CA ALA A 176 6.56 -1.43 -12.45
C ALA A 176 6.12 -2.00 -11.09
N GLU A 177 6.93 -2.86 -10.48
CA GLU A 177 6.66 -3.41 -9.15
C GLU A 177 6.69 -2.31 -8.08
N PHE A 178 7.67 -1.40 -8.16
CA PHE A 178 7.73 -0.23 -7.29
C PHE A 178 6.53 0.70 -7.47
N GLU A 179 6.17 1.06 -8.70
CA GLU A 179 5.02 1.92 -9.00
C GLU A 179 3.69 1.31 -8.52
N ASN A 180 3.53 -0.01 -8.62
CA ASN A 180 2.36 -0.69 -8.08
C ASN A 180 2.26 -0.55 -6.56
N ALA A 181 3.36 -0.72 -5.85
CA ALA A 181 3.40 -0.53 -4.40
C ALA A 181 3.22 0.93 -3.98
N LEU A 182 3.80 1.88 -4.75
CA LEU A 182 3.62 3.31 -4.52
C LEU A 182 2.16 3.74 -4.71
N ARG A 183 1.48 3.21 -5.74
CA ARG A 183 0.02 3.41 -5.93
C ARG A 183 -0.78 2.86 -4.76
N PHE A 184 -0.44 1.67 -4.28
CA PHE A 184 -1.07 1.09 -3.09
C PHE A 184 -0.93 2.00 -1.86
N LEU A 185 0.27 2.50 -1.58
CA LEU A 185 0.49 3.46 -0.49
C LEU A 185 -0.30 4.75 -0.70
N ALA A 186 -0.35 5.28 -1.93
CA ALA A 186 -1.08 6.49 -2.27
C ALA A 186 -2.59 6.34 -2.03
N PHE A 187 -3.21 5.27 -2.55
CA PHE A 187 -4.64 5.01 -2.31
C PHE A 187 -4.93 4.72 -0.84
N GLY A 188 -4.07 3.95 -0.17
CA GLY A 188 -4.19 3.67 1.25
C GLY A 188 -4.13 4.92 2.13
N THR A 189 -3.22 5.85 1.80
CA THR A 189 -3.09 7.16 2.44
C THR A 189 -4.32 8.02 2.17
N LEU A 190 -4.73 8.10 0.91
CA LEU A 190 -5.85 8.92 0.46
C LEU A 190 -7.16 8.49 1.12
N MET A 191 -7.43 7.18 1.21
CA MET A 191 -8.68 6.67 1.80
C MET A 191 -8.82 6.94 3.31
N GLN A 192 -7.73 7.31 4.00
CA GLN A 192 -7.80 7.70 5.42
C GLN A 192 -8.52 9.05 5.61
N ASN A 193 -8.32 9.99 4.69
CA ASN A 193 -9.02 11.26 4.68
C ASN A 193 -9.04 11.87 3.27
N PRO A 194 -9.97 11.46 2.38
CA PRO A 194 -9.96 11.88 0.98
C PRO A 194 -10.03 13.41 0.79
N LYS A 195 -10.74 14.10 1.69
CA LYS A 195 -10.91 15.56 1.66
C LYS A 195 -9.61 16.32 1.91
N ASP A 196 -8.68 15.77 2.70
CA ASP A 196 -7.32 16.34 2.89
C ASP A 196 -6.55 16.43 1.57
N PHE A 197 -6.95 15.65 0.56
CA PHE A 197 -6.29 15.52 -0.74
C PHE A 197 -7.15 15.99 -1.92
N GLY A 198 -8.22 16.76 -1.64
CA GLY A 198 -9.08 17.32 -2.69
C GLY A 198 -10.04 16.32 -3.35
N VAL A 199 -10.22 15.13 -2.77
CA VAL A 199 -11.18 14.14 -3.27
C VAL A 199 -12.49 14.26 -2.49
N ASN A 200 -13.59 14.52 -3.21
CA ASN A 200 -14.92 14.63 -2.62
C ASN A 200 -15.51 13.24 -2.30
N SER A 201 -15.01 12.62 -1.23
CA SER A 201 -15.45 11.33 -0.71
C SER A 201 -15.28 11.29 0.81
N GLU A 202 -16.05 10.42 1.48
CA GLU A 202 -15.87 10.19 2.91
C GLU A 202 -14.73 9.18 3.16
N PRO A 203 -14.06 9.23 4.33
CA PRO A 203 -13.10 8.22 4.72
C PRO A 203 -13.67 6.81 4.68
N LEU A 204 -12.82 5.84 4.34
CA LEU A 204 -13.15 4.44 4.56
C LEU A 204 -12.92 4.12 6.03
N GLY A 205 -14.00 3.71 6.71
CA GLY A 205 -14.00 3.38 8.14
C GLY A 205 -13.02 2.26 8.51
N ASP A 206 -12.86 2.07 9.83
CA ASP A 206 -12.04 0.99 10.40
C ASP A 206 -12.64 -0.41 10.19
#